data_AF-A0A1Q9N3K4-F1
#
_entry.id   AF-A0A1Q9N3K4-F1
#
_cell.length_a   1.000
_cell.length_b   1.000
_cell.length_c   1.000
_cell.angle_alpha   90.00
_cell.angle_beta   90.00
_cell.angle_gamma   90.00
#
_symmetry.space_group_name_H-M   'P 1'
#
loop_
_entity.id
_entity.type
_entity.pdbx_description
1 polymer ?
#
loop_
_entity_poly.entity_id
_entity_poly.type
_entity_poly.pdbx_seq_one_letter_code
_entity_poly.pdbx_strand_id
1 'polypeptide(L)'
;MLIKLRCEISRLYARRARLLKELHREVSHTISTMLVRSQSFILCIEDLHISVRGKRGALAKTTLSMPDEPDLVEKACFVSEHNTRRFIKLIPVDPRNTSKEKHIRCSKNLSGTISRTSQSHDYANCSGCDDRLNTHVHAAKVIK
;
A
#
# COMPACT_ATOMS: atom_id res chain seq x y z
N MET A 1 -13.06 -20.54 35.69
CA MET A 1 -12.40 -19.26 35.33
C MET A 1 -11.71 -19.31 33.97
N LEU A 2 -10.89 -20.32 33.67
CA LEU A 2 -10.16 -20.46 32.39
C LEU A 2 -11.06 -20.52 31.13
N ILE A 3 -12.23 -21.15 31.22
CA ILE A 3 -13.17 -21.24 30.07
C ILE A 3 -13.69 -19.86 29.67
N LYS A 4 -14.09 -19.02 30.65
CA LYS A 4 -14.55 -17.64 30.39
C LYS A 4 -13.46 -16.81 29.71
N LEU A 5 -12.21 -16.93 30.18
CA LEU A 5 -11.07 -16.22 29.59
C LEU A 5 -10.83 -16.63 28.13
N ARG A 6 -10.89 -17.95 27.82
CA ARG A 6 -10.76 -18.46 26.45
C ARG A 6 -11.87 -17.94 25.54
N CYS A 7 -13.12 -17.91 26.02
CA CYS A 7 -14.25 -17.36 25.26
C CYS A 7 -14.07 -15.87 24.93
N GLU A 8 -13.62 -15.06 25.88
CA GLU A 8 -13.36 -13.63 25.66
C GLU A 8 -12.23 -13.40 24.65
N ILE A 9 -11.15 -14.17 24.75
CA ILE A 9 -10.05 -14.14 23.77
C ILE A 9 -10.57 -14.47 22.37
N SER A 10 -11.39 -15.52 22.22
CA SER A 10 -11.99 -15.89 20.93
C SER A 10 -12.89 -14.78 20.36
N ARG A 11 -13.67 -14.10 21.21
CA ARG A 11 -14.51 -12.96 20.79
C ARG A 11 -13.67 -11.79 20.27
N LEU A 12 -12.56 -11.48 20.95
CA LEU A 12 -11.62 -10.44 20.51
C LEU A 12 -10.99 -10.78 19.16
N TYR A 13 -10.53 -12.01 18.95
CA TYR A 13 -9.99 -12.44 17.67
C TYR A 13 -11.04 -12.39 16.55
N ALA A 14 -12.27 -12.83 16.82
CA ALA A 14 -13.37 -12.75 15.86
C ALA A 14 -13.70 -11.30 15.49
N ARG A 15 -13.72 -10.38 16.47
CA ARG A 15 -13.92 -8.95 16.22
C ARG A 15 -12.79 -8.37 15.37
N ARG A 16 -11.53 -8.69 15.69
CA ARG A 16 -10.37 -8.25 14.92
C ARG A 16 -10.45 -8.72 13.45
N ALA A 17 -10.80 -9.98 13.22
CA ALA A 17 -10.96 -10.52 11.87
C ALA A 17 -12.06 -9.79 11.08
N ARG A 18 -13.19 -9.45 11.73
CA ARG A 18 -14.26 -8.67 11.08
C ARG A 18 -13.80 -7.26 10.70
N LEU A 19 -13.10 -6.57 11.60
CA LEU A 19 -12.58 -5.23 11.33
C LEU A 19 -11.56 -5.22 10.20
N LEU A 20 -10.66 -6.22 10.13
CA LEU A 20 -9.71 -6.34 9.03
C LEU A 20 -10.43 -6.58 7.70
N LYS A 21 -11.45 -7.45 7.69
CA LYS A 21 -12.26 -7.69 6.50
C LYS A 21 -12.98 -6.42 6.01
N GLU A 22 -13.48 -5.61 6.93
CA GLU A 22 -14.12 -4.33 6.62
C GLU A 22 -13.10 -3.32 6.08
N LEU A 23 -11.94 -3.21 6.70
CA LEU A 23 -10.84 -2.36 6.22
C LEU A 23 -10.41 -2.74 4.79
N HIS A 24 -10.25 -4.03 4.50
CA HIS A 24 -9.86 -4.52 3.17
C HIS A 24 -10.94 -4.18 2.12
N ARG A 25 -12.22 -4.24 2.49
CA ARG A 25 -13.34 -3.83 1.62
C ARG A 25 -13.30 -2.33 1.33
N GLU A 26 -13.08 -1.51 2.36
CA GLU A 26 -13.00 -0.05 2.19
C GLU A 26 -11.81 0.37 1.31
N VAL A 27 -10.67 -0.33 1.43
CA VAL A 27 -9.52 -0.10 0.54
C VAL A 27 -9.89 -0.42 -0.90
N SER A 28 -10.51 -1.58 -1.16
CA SER A 28 -10.95 -1.97 -2.51
C SER A 28 -11.95 -0.95 -3.09
N HIS A 29 -12.93 -0.53 -2.30
CA HIS A 29 -13.91 0.48 -2.69
C HIS A 29 -13.27 1.85 -2.98
N THR A 30 -12.27 2.24 -2.20
CA THR A 30 -11.52 3.48 -2.40
C THR A 30 -10.75 3.43 -3.71
N ILE A 31 -10.03 2.34 -3.97
CA ILE A 31 -9.30 2.13 -5.23
C ILE A 31 -10.28 2.20 -6.41
N SER A 32 -11.41 1.50 -6.34
CA SER A 32 -12.39 1.51 -7.43
C SER A 32 -12.97 2.91 -7.68
N THR A 33 -13.27 3.64 -6.61
CA THR A 33 -13.75 5.03 -6.72
C THR A 33 -12.71 5.91 -7.40
N MET A 34 -11.42 5.76 -7.05
CA MET A 34 -10.36 6.53 -7.68
C MET A 34 -10.20 6.19 -9.16
N LEU A 35 -10.26 4.91 -9.54
CA LEU A 35 -10.21 4.46 -10.93
C LEU A 35 -11.35 5.03 -11.78
N VAL A 36 -12.59 4.96 -11.25
CA VAL A 36 -13.77 5.51 -11.92
C VAL A 36 -13.63 7.03 -12.09
N ARG A 37 -13.15 7.74 -11.06
CA ARG A 37 -12.99 9.20 -11.11
C ARG A 37 -11.85 9.65 -12.03
N SER A 38 -10.72 8.94 -12.02
CA SER A 38 -9.57 9.28 -12.86
C SER A 38 -9.76 8.89 -14.32
N GLN A 39 -10.73 8.00 -14.61
CA GLN A 39 -10.95 7.43 -15.94
C GLN A 39 -9.70 6.67 -16.45
N SER A 40 -8.86 6.17 -15.54
CA SER A 40 -7.64 5.45 -15.88
C SER A 40 -7.95 4.05 -16.43
N PHE A 41 -7.20 3.64 -17.45
CA PHE A 41 -7.26 2.29 -18.04
C PHE A 41 -6.14 1.37 -17.56
N ILE A 42 -5.22 1.90 -16.74
CA ILE A 42 -4.11 1.18 -16.15
C ILE A 42 -4.13 1.42 -14.64
N LEU A 43 -3.92 0.35 -13.88
CA LEU A 43 -3.59 0.42 -12.47
C LEU A 43 -2.23 -0.25 -12.25
N CYS A 44 -1.25 0.52 -11.78
CA CYS A 44 0.06 0.01 -11.41
C CYS A 44 0.13 -0.21 -9.90
N ILE A 45 0.57 -1.39 -9.45
CA ILE A 45 0.73 -1.73 -8.03
C ILE A 45 2.12 -2.31 -7.76
N GLU A 46 2.69 -2.01 -6.59
CA GLU A 46 3.91 -2.68 -6.15
C GLU A 46 3.63 -4.15 -5.81
N ASP A 47 4.45 -5.06 -6.35
CA ASP A 47 4.39 -6.47 -6.01
C ASP A 47 5.15 -6.76 -4.71
N LEU A 48 4.53 -6.40 -3.59
CA LEU A 48 5.10 -6.54 -2.25
C LEU A 48 4.86 -7.94 -1.69
N HIS A 49 5.72 -8.90 -2.05
CA HIS A 49 5.74 -10.21 -1.39
C HIS A 49 6.42 -10.16 -0.02
N ILE A 50 5.70 -9.65 0.99
CA ILE A 50 6.26 -9.48 2.34
C ILE A 50 6.06 -10.76 3.16
N SER A 51 7.11 -11.57 3.28
CA SER A 51 7.09 -12.72 4.19
C SER A 51 7.17 -12.29 5.66
N VAL A 52 6.40 -12.98 6.52
CA VAL A 52 6.51 -12.90 7.99
C VAL A 52 7.59 -13.81 8.57
N ARG A 53 8.21 -14.68 7.75
CA ARG A 53 9.24 -15.61 8.20
C ARG A 53 10.43 -14.84 8.79
N GLY A 54 10.78 -15.14 10.03
CA GLY A 54 11.89 -14.49 10.75
C GLY A 54 11.55 -13.13 11.38
N LYS A 55 10.34 -12.59 11.16
CA LYS A 55 9.89 -11.34 11.78
C LYS A 55 9.18 -11.62 13.10
N ARG A 56 9.38 -10.75 14.10
CA ARG A 56 8.73 -10.85 15.42
C ARG A 56 8.10 -9.52 15.83
N GLY A 57 7.21 -9.57 16.81
CA GLY A 57 6.65 -8.37 17.44
C GLY A 57 5.74 -7.57 16.51
N ALA A 58 5.87 -6.24 16.55
CA ALA A 58 5.00 -5.32 15.84
C ALA A 58 5.05 -5.53 14.31
N LEU A 59 6.24 -5.73 13.75
CA LEU A 59 6.42 -5.86 12.30
C LEU A 59 5.67 -7.06 11.72
N ALA A 60 5.76 -8.22 12.39
CA ALA A 60 5.02 -9.41 11.97
C ALA A 60 3.50 -9.20 12.05
N LYS A 61 3.02 -8.50 13.09
CA LYS A 61 1.60 -8.18 13.24
C LYS A 61 1.11 -7.26 12.12
N THR A 62 1.89 -6.23 11.78
CA THR A 62 1.56 -5.28 10.71
C THR A 62 1.51 -5.97 9.35
N THR A 63 2.50 -6.81 9.02
CA THR A 63 2.49 -7.59 7.78
C THR A 63 1.25 -8.50 7.69
N LEU A 64 0.89 -9.21 8.77
CA LEU A 64 -0.29 -10.08 8.77
C LEU A 64 -1.64 -9.33 8.68
N SER A 65 -1.66 -8.03 8.91
CA SER A 65 -2.88 -7.21 8.86
C SER A 65 -2.91 -6.25 7.68
N MET A 66 -1.93 -6.33 6.78
CA MET A 66 -1.83 -5.44 5.64
C MET A 66 -2.86 -5.84 4.58
N PRO A 67 -3.56 -4.88 3.95
CA PRO A 67 -4.42 -5.15 2.81
C PRO A 67 -3.58 -5.27 1.52
N ASP A 68 -2.68 -6.26 1.46
CA ASP A 68 -1.76 -6.50 0.33
C ASP A 68 -2.13 -7.74 -0.51
N GLU A 69 -3.30 -8.32 -0.27
CA GLU A 69 -3.82 -9.46 -1.03
C GLU A 69 -4.14 -9.05 -2.48
N PRO A 70 -3.61 -9.77 -3.51
CA PRO A 70 -3.91 -9.49 -4.92
C PRO A 70 -5.41 -9.39 -5.23
N ASP A 71 -6.20 -10.26 -4.61
CA ASP A 71 -7.67 -10.31 -4.69
C ASP A 71 -8.34 -8.96 -4.40
N LEU A 72 -7.76 -8.13 -3.53
CA LEU A 72 -8.32 -6.84 -3.14
C LEU A 72 -8.31 -5.87 -4.32
N VAL A 73 -7.18 -5.82 -5.01
CA VAL A 73 -6.95 -4.94 -6.16
C VAL A 73 -7.72 -5.45 -7.37
N GLU A 74 -7.72 -6.77 -7.61
CA GLU A 74 -8.49 -7.39 -8.69
C GLU A 74 -9.99 -7.09 -8.56
N LYS A 75 -10.55 -7.19 -7.36
CA LYS A 75 -11.95 -6.79 -7.10
C LYS A 75 -12.20 -5.32 -7.41
N ALA A 76 -11.26 -4.44 -7.06
CA ALA A 76 -11.38 -3.02 -7.34
C ALA A 76 -11.38 -2.73 -8.85
N CYS A 77 -10.51 -3.41 -9.60
CA CYS A 77 -10.51 -3.37 -11.07
C CYS A 77 -11.86 -3.85 -11.60
N PHE A 78 -12.30 -5.06 -11.25
CA PHE A 78 -13.56 -5.64 -11.72
C PHE A 78 -14.78 -4.72 -11.49
N VAL A 79 -14.92 -4.17 -10.28
CA VAL A 79 -15.99 -3.22 -9.96
C VAL A 79 -15.92 -1.98 -10.83
N SER A 80 -14.71 -1.45 -11.05
CA SER A 80 -14.50 -0.25 -11.88
C SER A 80 -14.80 -0.52 -13.35
N GLU A 81 -14.40 -1.67 -13.87
CA GLU A 81 -14.68 -2.11 -15.24
C GLU A 81 -16.19 -2.26 -15.47
N HIS A 82 -16.90 -2.87 -14.52
CA HIS A 82 -18.35 -3.02 -14.58
C HIS A 82 -19.06 -1.65 -14.63
N ASN A 83 -18.62 -0.68 -13.82
CA ASN A 83 -19.22 0.65 -13.77
C ASN A 83 -18.88 1.53 -14.98
N THR A 84 -17.67 1.41 -15.52
CA THR A 84 -17.19 2.26 -16.62
C THR A 84 -17.36 1.63 -18.00
N ARG A 85 -17.67 0.33 -18.06
CA ARG A 85 -17.68 -0.49 -19.29
C ARG A 85 -16.35 -0.47 -20.05
N ARG A 86 -15.24 -0.38 -19.31
CA ARG A 86 -13.87 -0.34 -19.86
C ARG A 86 -13.03 -1.39 -19.18
N PHE A 87 -12.08 -1.95 -19.92
CA PHE A 87 -11.07 -2.84 -19.36
C PHE A 87 -9.99 -2.03 -18.64
N ILE A 88 -9.56 -2.49 -17.47
CA ILE A 88 -8.51 -1.89 -16.65
C ILE A 88 -7.37 -2.90 -16.55
N LYS A 89 -6.22 -2.52 -17.13
CA LYS A 89 -5.01 -3.34 -17.08
C LYS A 89 -4.32 -3.18 -15.73
N LEU A 90 -4.30 -4.24 -14.93
CA LEU A 90 -3.49 -4.33 -13.73
C LEU A 90 -2.04 -4.66 -14.09
N ILE A 91 -1.09 -3.83 -13.65
CA ILE A 91 0.34 -4.01 -13.88
C ILE A 91 1.05 -4.12 -12.52
N PRO A 92 1.53 -5.30 -12.13
CA PRO A 92 2.43 -5.42 -10.98
C PRO A 92 3.81 -4.86 -11.35
N VAL A 93 4.42 -4.12 -10.43
CA VAL A 93 5.67 -3.40 -10.64
C VAL A 93 6.67 -3.77 -9.54
N ASP A 94 7.94 -3.89 -9.90
CA ASP A 94 8.99 -4.27 -8.95
C ASP A 94 9.10 -3.20 -7.85
N PRO A 95 8.93 -3.56 -6.56
CA PRO A 95 8.99 -2.60 -5.46
C PRO A 95 10.42 -2.09 -5.19
N ARG A 96 11.45 -2.65 -5.83
CA ARG A 96 12.83 -2.25 -5.59
C ARG A 96 13.05 -0.80 -5.98
N ASN A 97 13.51 -0.03 -4.99
CA ASN A 97 13.91 1.37 -5.09
C ASN A 97 12.82 2.39 -5.46
N THR A 98 11.58 2.01 -5.73
CA THR A 98 10.46 2.93 -6.06
C THR A 98 10.37 4.17 -5.14
N SER A 99 10.66 4.00 -3.86
CA SER A 99 10.62 5.05 -2.83
C SER A 99 11.98 5.65 -2.42
N LYS A 100 13.08 5.17 -3.00
CA LYS A 100 14.46 5.67 -2.82
C LYS A 100 15.07 6.20 -4.12
N GLU A 101 14.31 6.08 -5.20
CA GLU A 101 14.61 6.55 -6.55
C GLU A 101 14.88 8.06 -6.60
N LYS A 102 15.35 8.51 -7.76
CA LYS A 102 15.67 9.92 -7.99
C LYS A 102 14.45 10.80 -7.69
N HIS A 103 14.67 11.91 -7.01
CA HIS A 103 13.65 12.91 -6.78
C HIS A 103 13.16 13.45 -8.13
N ILE A 104 11.92 13.11 -8.46
CA ILE A 104 11.27 13.54 -9.70
C ILE A 104 11.15 15.07 -9.67
N ARG A 105 11.81 15.74 -10.62
CA ARG A 105 11.90 17.22 -10.73
C ARG A 105 12.65 17.89 -9.58
N CYS A 106 13.74 17.28 -9.11
CA CYS A 106 14.67 17.94 -8.20
C CYS A 106 15.15 19.30 -8.75
N SER A 107 15.03 20.36 -7.95
CA SER A 107 15.32 21.74 -8.35
C SER A 107 16.82 22.06 -8.47
N LYS A 108 17.67 21.36 -7.71
CA LYS A 108 19.11 21.65 -7.62
C LYS A 108 20.01 20.59 -8.25
N ASN A 109 19.53 19.35 -8.40
CA ASN A 109 20.38 18.26 -8.89
C ASN A 109 19.58 17.16 -9.58
N LEU A 110 19.87 16.88 -10.87
CA LEU A 110 19.22 15.83 -11.66
C LEU A 110 19.41 14.41 -11.10
N SER A 111 20.30 14.24 -10.12
CA SER A 111 20.59 12.97 -9.45
C SER A 111 20.21 12.93 -7.96
N GLY A 112 19.55 13.97 -7.42
CA GLY A 112 19.13 13.97 -6.00
C GLY A 112 18.27 12.75 -5.68
N THR A 113 18.58 12.04 -4.59
CA THR A 113 17.86 10.83 -4.16
C THR A 113 17.12 11.07 -2.86
N ILE A 114 16.08 10.28 -2.59
CA ILE A 114 15.34 10.38 -1.34
C ILE A 114 16.05 9.57 -0.25
N SER A 115 16.55 10.27 0.77
CA SER A 115 17.26 9.67 1.89
C SER A 115 16.29 9.14 2.94
N ARG A 116 15.69 7.97 2.67
CA ARG A 116 14.84 7.27 3.65
C ARG A 116 15.67 6.59 4.74
N THR A 117 15.35 6.91 5.99
CA THR A 117 15.77 6.18 7.19
C THR A 117 14.60 5.41 7.80
N SER A 118 14.86 4.52 8.76
CA SER A 118 13.82 3.82 9.53
C SER A 118 12.96 4.76 10.40
N GLN A 119 13.36 6.02 10.57
CA GLN A 119 12.59 7.02 11.31
C GLN A 119 11.79 7.96 10.39
N SER A 120 12.04 7.90 9.07
CA SER A 120 11.51 8.84 8.08
C SER A 120 10.72 8.07 7.01
N HIS A 121 9.71 7.32 7.47
CA HIS A 121 8.93 6.44 6.60
C HIS A 121 8.01 7.24 5.67
N ASP A 122 7.21 8.17 6.19
CA ASP A 122 6.20 8.90 5.39
C ASP A 122 6.77 10.12 4.67
N TYR A 123 7.77 10.75 5.28
CA TYR A 123 8.44 11.92 4.73
C TYR A 123 9.95 11.75 4.84
N ALA A 124 10.68 12.10 3.77
CA ALA A 124 12.13 12.08 3.74
C ALA A 124 12.67 13.24 2.88
N ASN A 125 13.89 13.67 3.18
CA ASN A 125 14.53 14.76 2.47
C ASN A 125 15.24 14.26 1.21
N CYS A 126 15.30 15.11 0.19
CA CYS A 126 16.13 14.87 -0.98
C CYS A 126 17.58 15.30 -0.72
N SER A 127 18.55 14.42 -0.98
CA SER A 127 19.99 14.72 -0.84
C SER A 127 20.52 15.81 -1.78
N GLY A 128 19.78 16.14 -2.85
CA GLY A 128 20.17 17.15 -3.83
C GLY A 128 19.61 18.55 -3.58
N CYS A 129 18.35 18.65 -3.14
CA CYS A 129 17.66 19.92 -2.96
C CYS A 129 17.19 20.22 -1.53
N ASP A 130 17.35 19.27 -0.60
CA ASP A 130 16.87 19.31 0.79
C ASP A 130 15.35 19.42 0.97
N ASP A 131 14.57 19.36 -0.12
CA ASP A 131 13.12 19.35 -0.04
C ASP A 131 12.62 18.12 0.73
N ARG A 132 11.66 18.35 1.64
CA ARG A 132 10.99 17.30 2.40
C ARG A 132 9.80 16.76 1.61
N LEU A 133 9.88 15.51 1.18
CA LEU A 133 8.93 14.90 0.26
C LEU A 133 8.12 13.80 0.94
N ASN A 134 6.84 13.66 0.56
CA ASN A 134 6.06 12.48 0.91
C ASN A 134 6.52 11.28 0.06
N THR A 135 7.02 10.25 0.74
CA THR A 135 7.66 9.08 0.10
C THR A 135 6.65 8.18 -0.61
N HIS A 136 5.41 8.11 -0.13
CA HIS A 136 4.33 7.32 -0.74
C HIS A 136 3.88 7.95 -2.05
N VAL A 137 3.69 9.28 -2.04
CA VAL A 137 3.33 10.04 -3.26
C VAL A 137 4.46 9.99 -4.28
N HIS A 138 5.71 10.06 -3.84
CA HIS A 138 6.86 9.92 -4.74
C HIS A 138 6.92 8.52 -5.36
N ALA A 139 6.79 7.45 -4.56
CA ALA A 139 6.77 6.09 -5.07
C ALA A 139 5.66 5.89 -6.12
N ALA A 140 4.44 6.35 -5.85
CA ALA A 140 3.33 6.31 -6.80
C ALA A 140 3.65 7.05 -8.12
N LYS A 141 4.39 8.17 -8.05
CA LYS A 141 4.84 8.90 -9.24
C LYS A 141 6.00 8.25 -9.99
N VAL A 142 6.76 7.35 -9.37
CA VAL A 142 7.82 6.57 -10.03
C VAL A 142 7.21 5.41 -10.80
N ILE A 143 6.20 4.77 -10.22
CA ILE A 143 5.59 3.53 -10.72
C ILE A 143 4.69 3.73 -11.95
N LYS A 144 4.25 4.97 -12.22
CA LYS A 144 3.38 5.45 -13.32
C LYS A 144 2.71 4.38 -14.18
#